data_AF-A0A2H9RBM6-F1
#
_entry.id   AF-A0A2H9RBM6-F1
#
_cell.length_a   1.000
_cell.length_b   1.000
_cell.length_c   1.000
_cell.angle_alpha   90.00
_cell.angle_beta   90.00
_cell.angle_gamma   90.00
#
_symmetry.space_group_name_H-M   'P 1'
#
loop_
_entity.id
_entity.type
_entity.pdbx_description
1 polymer ?
#
loop_
_entity_poly.entity_id
_entity_poly.type
_entity_poly.pdbx_seq_one_letter_code
_entity_poly.pdbx_strand_id
1 'polypeptide(L)'
;MDENLKISLQYYGISPWEIEVIYGYLNSRFLVSQEEIEANDENFVSFLNLDIPLTFNEEFFQWFDFRRWEKMKAVFKEMKRRRGAGNALKININFLGNPKIVFVVDTEDRQLYDNAIEKIDFVLELLPYHLDPEKLPSDIWE
;
A
#
# COMPACT_ATOMS: atom_id res chain seq x y z
N MET A 1 25.07 -8.98 -4.51
CA MET A 1 24.25 -9.57 -5.58
C MET A 1 22.90 -8.88 -5.44
N ASP A 2 22.59 -7.93 -6.33
CA ASP A 2 21.27 -7.31 -6.41
C ASP A 2 20.29 -8.38 -6.86
N GLU A 3 19.72 -9.13 -5.91
CA GLU A 3 18.44 -9.75 -6.18
C GLU A 3 17.45 -8.61 -6.35
N ASN A 4 17.12 -8.32 -7.60
CA ASN A 4 16.10 -7.34 -7.92
C ASN A 4 14.82 -7.68 -7.15
N LEU A 5 14.46 -6.84 -6.16
CA LEU A 5 13.31 -7.04 -5.29
C LEU A 5 12.04 -7.11 -6.15
N LYS A 6 11.32 -8.22 -6.04
CA LYS A 6 10.07 -8.44 -6.77
C LYS A 6 8.88 -8.02 -5.92
N ILE A 7 8.03 -7.17 -6.48
CA ILE A 7 6.76 -6.78 -5.87
C ILE A 7 5.60 -7.39 -6.66
N SER A 8 4.49 -7.66 -5.98
CA SER A 8 3.23 -8.04 -6.63
C SER A 8 2.31 -6.83 -6.70
N LEU A 9 1.77 -6.54 -7.88
CA LEU A 9 0.73 -5.54 -8.10
C LEU A 9 -0.48 -6.24 -8.71
N GLN A 10 -1.46 -6.56 -7.87
CA GLN A 10 -2.72 -7.20 -8.26
C GLN A 10 -3.84 -6.17 -8.26
N TYR A 11 -4.73 -6.22 -9.26
CA TYR A 11 -5.82 -5.25 -9.36
C TYR A 11 -7.02 -5.74 -10.16
N TYR A 12 -8.16 -5.09 -9.95
CA TYR A 12 -9.31 -5.11 -10.86
C TYR A 12 -10.04 -3.77 -10.81
N GLY A 13 -10.76 -3.42 -11.88
CA GLY A 13 -11.53 -2.17 -11.94
C GLY A 13 -10.68 -0.90 -11.91
N ILE A 14 -9.38 -1.00 -12.21
CA ILE A 14 -8.46 0.14 -12.28
C ILE A 14 -8.09 0.38 -13.74
N SER A 15 -8.11 1.65 -14.15
CA SER A 15 -7.81 1.98 -15.54
C SER A 15 -6.33 1.68 -15.88
N PRO A 16 -6.02 1.30 -17.13
CA PRO A 16 -4.63 1.03 -17.54
C PRO A 16 -3.69 2.20 -17.25
N TRP A 17 -4.15 3.43 -17.44
CA TRP A 17 -3.35 4.63 -17.14
C TRP A 17 -3.02 4.77 -15.65
N GLU A 18 -3.96 4.48 -14.74
CA GLU A 18 -3.68 4.52 -13.29
C GLU A 18 -2.61 3.48 -12.91
N ILE A 19 -2.70 2.28 -13.48
CA ILE A 19 -1.72 1.20 -13.27
C ILE A 19 -0.35 1.59 -13.85
N GLU A 20 -0.29 2.16 -15.05
CA GLU A 20 0.96 2.62 -15.66
C GLU A 20 1.67 3.66 -14.81
N VAL A 21 0.93 4.60 -14.21
CA VAL A 21 1.51 5.62 -13.33
C VAL A 21 2.09 4.98 -12.07
N ILE A 22 1.36 4.04 -11.43
CA ILE A 22 1.84 3.31 -10.26
C ILE A 22 3.08 2.47 -10.60
N TYR A 23 3.02 1.73 -11.71
CA TYR A 23 4.14 0.95 -12.23
C TYR A 23 5.36 1.85 -12.50
N GLY A 24 5.17 3.03 -13.08
CA GLY A 24 6.24 3.98 -13.36
C GLY A 24 6.99 4.43 -12.10
N TYR A 25 6.31 4.53 -10.97
CA TYR A 25 6.96 4.77 -9.68
C TYR A 25 7.69 3.52 -9.18
N LEU A 26 7.04 2.36 -9.21
CA LEU A 26 7.58 1.12 -8.63
C LEU A 26 8.76 0.53 -9.42
N ASN A 27 8.65 0.46 -10.75
CA ASN A 27 9.62 -0.19 -11.64
C ASN A 27 11.00 0.50 -11.69
N SER A 28 11.12 1.66 -11.05
CA SER A 28 12.41 2.35 -10.89
C SER A 28 13.33 1.70 -9.83
N ARG A 29 12.76 0.90 -8.93
CA ARG A 29 13.45 0.27 -7.79
C ARG A 29 13.13 -1.22 -7.64
N PHE A 30 12.00 -1.66 -8.18
CA PHE A 30 11.50 -3.02 -8.08
C PHE A 30 11.33 -3.67 -9.44
N LEU A 31 11.36 -5.00 -9.48
CA LEU A 31 10.72 -5.76 -10.55
C LEU A 31 9.24 -5.93 -10.21
N VAL A 32 8.35 -5.38 -11.02
CA VAL A 32 6.91 -5.42 -10.74
C VAL A 32 6.27 -6.58 -11.48
N SER A 33 5.74 -7.55 -10.74
CA SER A 33 4.82 -8.57 -11.26
C SER A 33 3.41 -8.01 -11.25
N GLN A 34 2.84 -7.73 -12.42
CA GLN A 34 1.49 -7.19 -12.56
C GLN A 34 0.50 -8.29 -12.91
N GLU A 35 -0.66 -8.28 -12.28
CA GLU A 35 -1.72 -9.26 -12.52
C GLU A 35 -3.08 -8.57 -12.40
N GLU A 36 -3.82 -8.50 -13.52
CA GLU A 36 -5.24 -8.15 -13.47
C GLU A 36 -6.02 -9.41 -13.08
N ILE A 37 -6.79 -9.32 -12.01
CA ILE A 37 -7.55 -10.45 -11.43
C ILE A 37 -9.04 -10.25 -11.64
N GLU A 38 -9.81 -11.32 -11.42
CA GLU A 38 -11.27 -11.20 -11.31
C GLU A 38 -11.66 -10.50 -10.00
N ALA A 39 -12.83 -9.87 -10.00
CA ALA A 39 -13.38 -9.24 -8.81
C ALA A 39 -13.52 -10.27 -7.67
N ASN A 40 -12.89 -10.00 -6.53
CA ASN A 40 -12.81 -10.91 -5.40
C ASN A 40 -13.59 -10.43 -4.16
N ASP A 41 -14.21 -9.25 -4.23
CA ASP A 41 -14.98 -8.64 -3.15
C ASP A 41 -16.17 -7.91 -3.77
N GLU A 42 -17.37 -8.44 -3.58
CA GLU A 42 -18.61 -7.91 -4.17
C GLU A 42 -18.94 -6.49 -3.67
N ASN A 43 -18.35 -6.08 -2.54
CA ASN A 43 -18.58 -4.75 -2.00
C ASN A 43 -17.82 -3.67 -2.77
N PHE A 44 -16.76 -4.02 -3.50
CA PHE A 44 -15.88 -3.04 -4.16
C PHE A 44 -15.85 -3.25 -5.67
N VAL A 45 -16.07 -2.17 -6.43
CA VAL A 45 -15.93 -2.21 -7.90
C VAL A 45 -14.49 -2.02 -8.39
N SER A 46 -13.56 -1.65 -7.50
CA SER A 46 -12.14 -1.56 -7.82
C SER A 46 -11.27 -1.95 -6.63
N PHE A 47 -10.14 -2.55 -6.93
CA PHE A 47 -9.20 -3.05 -5.93
C PHE A 47 -7.77 -2.92 -6.41
N LEU A 48 -6.88 -2.59 -5.48
CA LEU A 48 -5.43 -2.63 -5.66
C LEU A 48 -4.80 -3.36 -4.47
N ASN A 49 -3.97 -4.35 -4.75
CA ASN A 49 -3.12 -5.01 -3.77
C ASN A 49 -1.66 -4.86 -4.17
N LEU A 50 -0.86 -4.33 -3.25
CA LEU A 50 0.56 -4.13 -3.44
C LEU A 50 1.33 -4.92 -2.37
N ASP A 51 2.06 -5.94 -2.81
CA ASP A 51 2.93 -6.72 -1.92
C ASP A 51 4.38 -6.27 -2.08
N ILE A 52 4.92 -5.70 -1.01
CA ILE A 52 6.27 -5.17 -0.93
C ILE A 52 7.10 -6.13 -0.06
N PRO A 53 8.18 -6.76 -0.59
CA PRO A 53 9.00 -7.73 0.14
C PRO A 53 10.00 -7.06 1.08
N LEU A 54 9.59 -5.98 1.76
CA LEU A 54 10.43 -5.18 2.64
C LEU A 54 9.69 -4.90 3.95
N THR A 55 10.47 -4.64 4.99
CA THR A 55 9.95 -4.13 6.26
C THR A 55 9.51 -2.68 6.10
N PHE A 56 8.40 -2.33 6.74
CA PHE A 56 7.94 -0.95 6.85
C PHE A 56 8.79 -0.20 7.89
N ASN A 57 9.84 0.49 7.44
CA ASN A 57 10.78 1.22 8.29
C ASN A 57 11.35 2.45 7.57
N GLU A 58 12.16 3.26 8.26
CA GLU A 58 12.78 4.46 7.68
C GLU A 58 13.70 4.13 6.48
N GLU A 59 14.43 3.01 6.55
CA GLU A 59 15.34 2.57 5.48
C GLU A 59 14.60 2.35 4.16
N PHE A 60 13.38 1.79 4.20
CA PHE A 60 12.53 1.66 3.03
C PHE A 60 12.25 3.02 2.38
N PHE A 61 11.88 4.04 3.15
CA PHE A 61 11.56 5.37 2.59
C PHE A 61 12.78 6.11 2.08
N GLN A 62 13.93 5.99 2.76
CA GLN A 62 15.19 6.54 2.29
C GLN A 62 15.62 5.88 0.96
N TRP A 63 15.48 4.56 0.84
CA TRP A 63 15.82 3.81 -0.37
C TRP A 63 14.82 4.04 -1.51
N PHE A 64 13.51 4.01 -1.21
CA PHE A 64 12.43 4.18 -2.18
C PHE A 64 12.24 5.62 -2.64
N ASP A 65 12.78 6.60 -1.89
CA ASP A 65 12.60 8.05 -2.03
C ASP A 65 11.21 8.54 -1.56
N PHE A 66 11.20 9.33 -0.49
CA PHE A 66 10.00 9.99 0.05
C PHE A 66 9.21 10.74 -1.01
N ARG A 67 9.88 11.44 -1.95
CA ARG A 67 9.16 12.18 -3.01
C ARG A 67 8.40 11.24 -3.95
N ARG A 68 8.90 10.03 -4.17
CA ARG A 68 8.23 9.01 -4.97
C ARG A 68 7.05 8.42 -4.21
N TRP A 69 7.22 8.14 -2.92
CA TRP A 69 6.13 7.71 -2.04
C TRP A 69 4.96 8.72 -2.03
N GLU A 70 5.25 10.01 -1.85
CA GLU A 70 4.24 11.08 -1.89
C GLU A 70 3.45 11.12 -3.21
N LYS A 71 4.15 10.93 -4.34
CA LYS A 71 3.48 10.85 -5.65
C LYS A 71 2.57 9.62 -5.75
N MET A 72 2.99 8.49 -5.18
CA MET A 72 2.18 7.27 -5.15
C MET A 72 0.92 7.46 -4.29
N LYS A 73 1.05 8.05 -3.09
CA LYS A 73 -0.08 8.49 -2.25
C LYS A 73 -1.02 9.42 -3.00
N ALA A 74 -0.49 10.38 -3.77
CA ALA A 74 -1.30 11.28 -4.57
C ALA A 74 -2.12 10.56 -5.64
N VAL A 75 -1.58 9.51 -6.27
CA VAL A 75 -2.33 8.66 -7.21
C VAL A 75 -3.47 7.95 -6.50
N PHE A 76 -3.23 7.34 -5.32
CA PHE A 76 -4.28 6.68 -4.56
C PHE A 76 -5.45 7.63 -4.23
N LYS A 77 -5.15 8.85 -3.77
CA LYS A 77 -6.17 9.90 -3.53
C LYS A 77 -6.89 10.31 -4.81
N GLU A 78 -6.18 10.45 -5.92
CA GLU A 78 -6.77 10.80 -7.21
C GLU A 78 -7.70 9.68 -7.74
N MET A 79 -7.31 8.42 -7.54
CA MET A 79 -8.14 7.26 -7.87
C MET A 79 -9.46 7.29 -7.11
N LYS A 80 -9.43 7.56 -5.79
CA LYS A 80 -10.65 7.73 -4.99
C LYS A 80 -11.46 8.94 -5.45
N ARG A 81 -10.81 10.09 -5.70
CA ARG A 81 -11.48 11.33 -6.13
C ARG A 81 -12.29 11.13 -7.41
N ARG A 82 -11.75 10.41 -8.40
CA ARG A 82 -12.42 10.14 -9.68
C ARG A 82 -13.62 9.21 -9.54
N ARG A 83 -13.63 8.34 -8.53
CA ARG A 83 -14.67 7.35 -8.28
C ARG A 83 -15.85 7.87 -7.45
N GLY A 84 -15.69 8.99 -6.74
CA GLY A 84 -16.78 9.64 -6.01
C GLY A 84 -17.14 8.99 -4.68
N ALA A 85 -18.38 9.20 -4.21
CA ALA A 85 -18.89 8.66 -2.95
C ALA A 85 -19.56 7.29 -3.17
N GLY A 86 -19.04 6.26 -2.48
CA GLY A 86 -19.45 4.85 -2.54
C GLY A 86 -18.26 3.89 -2.37
N ASN A 87 -18.52 2.59 -2.17
CA ASN A 87 -17.53 1.50 -2.12
C ASN A 87 -16.88 1.23 -3.49
N ALA A 88 -16.12 2.20 -4.01
CA ALA A 88 -15.57 2.11 -5.36
C ALA A 88 -14.07 1.76 -5.41
N LEU A 89 -13.37 1.75 -4.28
CA LEU A 89 -11.94 1.46 -4.26
C LEU A 89 -11.49 0.92 -2.91
N LYS A 90 -10.90 -0.27 -2.93
CA LYS A 90 -10.14 -0.84 -1.81
C LYS A 90 -8.66 -0.87 -2.18
N ILE A 91 -7.81 -0.42 -1.27
CA ILE A 91 -6.35 -0.51 -1.43
C ILE A 91 -5.76 -1.28 -0.27
N ASN A 92 -4.99 -2.31 -0.60
CA ASN A 92 -4.15 -3.05 0.33
C ASN A 92 -2.68 -2.77 0.01
N ILE A 93 -1.90 -2.38 1.02
CA ILE A 93 -0.44 -2.24 0.92
C ILE A 93 0.17 -3.15 1.99
N ASN A 94 0.82 -4.22 1.54
CA ASN A 94 1.38 -5.26 2.39
C ASN A 94 2.91 -5.13 2.41
N PHE A 95 3.47 -4.78 3.56
CA PHE A 95 4.90 -4.88 3.83
C PHE A 95 5.16 -6.27 4.43
N LEU A 96 5.77 -7.14 3.64
CA LEU A 96 6.01 -8.56 3.97
C LEU A 96 7.29 -8.80 4.78
N GLY A 97 7.95 -7.74 5.24
CA GLY A 97 9.05 -7.84 6.19
C GLY A 97 8.61 -8.33 7.57
N ASN A 98 9.51 -8.23 8.54
CA ASN A 98 9.23 -8.59 9.93
C ASN A 98 9.27 -7.32 10.81
N PRO A 99 8.16 -6.95 11.49
CA PRO A 99 6.85 -7.60 11.43
C PRO A 99 6.14 -7.36 10.10
N LYS A 100 5.21 -8.26 9.75
CA LYS A 100 4.33 -8.06 8.60
C LYS A 100 3.34 -6.94 8.93
N ILE A 101 3.31 -5.90 8.10
CA ILE A 101 2.40 -4.76 8.27
C ILE A 101 1.49 -4.67 7.06
N VAL A 102 0.19 -4.54 7.31
CA VAL A 102 -0.83 -4.45 6.27
C VAL A 102 -1.64 -3.17 6.49
N PHE A 103 -1.64 -2.30 5.49
CA PHE A 103 -2.51 -1.14 5.44
C PHE A 103 -3.71 -1.47 4.54
N VAL A 104 -4.92 -1.34 5.08
CA VAL A 104 -6.17 -1.51 4.34
C VAL A 104 -6.91 -0.18 4.35
N VAL A 105 -7.26 0.31 3.16
CA VAL A 105 -8.08 1.51 2.98
C VAL A 105 -9.30 1.14 2.15
N ASP A 106 -10.45 1.08 2.82
CA ASP A 106 -11.71 0.55 2.28
C ASP A 106 -12.92 1.46 2.59
N THR A 107 -12.67 2.69 3.06
CA THR A 107 -13.71 3.64 3.44
C THR A 107 -14.40 4.30 2.23
N GLU A 108 -15.71 4.47 2.33
CA GLU A 108 -16.50 5.27 1.38
C GLU A 108 -16.23 6.76 1.50
N ASP A 109 -16.02 7.25 2.74
CA ASP A 109 -15.83 8.65 3.03
C ASP A 109 -14.46 9.14 2.50
N ARG A 110 -14.51 10.19 1.69
CA ARG A 110 -13.32 10.73 1.03
C ARG A 110 -12.34 11.39 2.00
N GLN A 111 -12.82 12.09 3.02
CA GLN A 111 -11.93 12.74 3.98
C GLN A 111 -11.22 11.69 4.82
N LEU A 112 -11.94 10.65 5.27
CA LEU A 112 -11.35 9.51 5.96
C LEU A 112 -10.35 8.77 5.06
N TYR A 113 -10.67 8.59 3.77
CA TYR A 113 -9.76 7.98 2.80
C TYR A 113 -8.47 8.79 2.66
N ASP A 114 -8.57 10.09 2.36
CA ASP A 114 -7.42 10.96 2.14
C ASP A 114 -6.57 11.02 3.42
N ASN A 115 -7.20 11.12 4.59
CA ASN A 115 -6.52 11.08 5.88
C ASN A 115 -5.83 9.73 6.16
N ALA A 116 -6.46 8.61 5.80
CA ALA A 116 -5.86 7.29 5.99
C ALA A 116 -4.61 7.12 5.13
N ILE A 117 -4.66 7.55 3.87
CA ILE A 117 -3.51 7.53 2.96
C ILE A 117 -2.38 8.40 3.49
N GLU A 118 -2.67 9.62 3.95
CA GLU A 118 -1.63 10.50 4.52
C GLU A 118 -1.01 9.94 5.79
N LYS A 119 -1.80 9.25 6.62
CA LYS A 119 -1.32 8.71 7.90
C LYS A 119 -0.40 7.50 7.78
N ILE A 120 -0.26 6.90 6.60
CA ILE A 120 0.54 5.67 6.44
C ILE A 120 1.96 5.88 6.96
N ASP A 121 2.68 6.89 6.47
CA ASP A 121 4.07 7.15 6.88
C ASP A 121 4.19 7.66 8.32
N PHE A 122 3.18 8.32 8.88
CA PHE A 122 3.16 8.67 10.31
C PHE A 122 3.15 7.44 11.22
N VAL A 123 2.65 6.29 10.75
CA VAL A 123 2.70 5.05 11.54
C VAL A 123 4.14 4.66 11.85
N LEU A 124 5.14 5.02 11.03
CA LEU A 124 6.56 4.77 11.31
C LEU A 124 6.98 5.30 12.69
N GLU A 125 6.52 6.49 13.05
CA GLU A 125 6.86 7.12 14.33
C GLU A 125 6.17 6.42 15.51
N LEU A 126 5.04 5.75 15.25
CA LEU A 126 4.25 5.04 16.24
C LEU A 126 4.68 3.58 16.42
N LEU A 127 5.33 2.98 15.41
CA LEU A 127 5.75 1.57 15.46
C LEU A 127 6.56 1.20 16.70
N PRO A 128 7.56 1.98 17.15
CA PRO A 128 8.34 1.60 18.35
C PRO A 128 7.48 1.47 19.61
N TYR A 129 6.39 2.24 19.70
CA TYR A 129 5.48 2.21 20.85
C TYR A 129 4.49 1.04 20.79
N HIS A 130 4.14 0.59 19.57
CA HIS A 130 3.21 -0.51 19.33
C HIS A 130 3.89 -1.88 19.24
N LEU A 131 5.16 -1.92 18.84
CA LEU A 131 5.98 -3.13 18.71
C LEU A 131 6.88 -3.36 19.93
N ASP A 132 6.62 -2.64 21.02
CA ASP A 132 7.30 -2.80 22.29
C ASP A 132 7.09 -4.26 22.78
N PRO A 133 8.16 -5.09 22.85
CA PRO A 133 8.04 -6.49 23.24
C PRO A 133 7.43 -6.70 24.62
N GLU A 134 7.53 -5.70 25.51
CA GLU A 134 6.94 -5.74 26.85
C GLU A 134 5.42 -5.49 26.85
N LYS A 135 4.86 -4.99 25.74
CA LYS A 135 3.43 -4.68 25.57
C LYS A 135 2.72 -5.59 24.57
N LEU A 136 3.49 -6.38 23.80
CA LEU A 136 2.94 -7.37 22.88
C LEU A 136 2.50 -8.63 23.68
N PRO A 137 1.29 -9.16 23.45
CA PRO A 137 0.90 -10.46 23.98
C PRO A 137 1.94 -11.52 23.65
N SER A 138 2.22 -12.42 24.61
CA SER A 138 3.19 -13.51 24.49
C SER A 138 2.99 -14.40 23.25
N ASP A 139 1.79 -14.38 22.70
CA ASP A 139 1.28 -15.30 21.69
C ASP A 139 1.59 -14.83 20.25
N ILE A 140 2.33 -13.72 20.08
CA ILE A 140 2.70 -13.16 18.76
C ILE A 140 4.01 -13.77 18.21
N TRP A 141 4.71 -14.61 18.99
CA TRP A 141 6.02 -15.16 18.63
C TRP A 141 6.01 -16.58 18.03
N GLU A 142 4.85 -17.16 17.70
CA GLU A 142 4.73 -18.50 17.10
C GLU A 142 4.53 -18.50 15.58
#